data_AF-A0A085EU98-F1
#
_entry.id   AF-A0A085EU98-F1
#
_cell.length_a   1.000
_cell.length_b   1.000
_cell.length_c   1.000
_cell.angle_alpha   90.00
_cell.angle_beta   90.00
_cell.angle_gamma   90.00
#
_symmetry.space_group_name_H-M   'P 1'
#
loop_
_entity.id
_entity.type
_entity.pdbx_description
1 polymer ?
#
loop_
_entity_poly.entity_id
_entity_poly.type
_entity_poly.pdbx_seq_one_letter_code
_entity_poly.pdbx_strand_id
1 'polypeptide(L)' 'MKLTRWALPMLTATILAGCGTTSGNFCDVASAIRPSVQDDMTDGTKRQIVSHNNYGEAACGWRR' A
#
# COMPACT_ATOMS: atom_id res chain seq x y z
N MET A 1 2.49 -44.48 10.52
CA MET A 1 1.90 -43.36 11.30
C MET A 1 2.94 -42.45 11.99
N LYS A 2 4.17 -42.29 11.44
CA LYS A 2 5.19 -41.37 11.99
C LYS A 2 5.32 -40.06 11.19
N LEU A 3 5.02 -40.10 9.89
CA LEU A 3 5.05 -38.94 8.97
C LEU A 3 4.05 -37.84 9.35
N THR A 4 2.89 -38.20 9.90
CA THR A 4 1.82 -37.26 10.26
C THR A 4 2.18 -36.36 11.45
N ARG A 5 3.10 -36.79 12.33
CA ARG A 5 3.51 -36.04 13.52
C ARG A 5 4.34 -34.79 13.21
N TRP A 6 5.01 -34.79 12.05
CA TRP A 6 5.82 -33.68 11.58
C TRP A 6 5.06 -32.80 10.56
N ALA A 7 4.07 -33.36 9.87
CA ALA A 7 3.27 -32.61 8.90
C ALA A 7 2.47 -31.45 9.55
N LEU A 8 1.94 -31.65 10.76
CA LEU A 8 1.13 -30.64 11.44
C LEU A 8 1.92 -29.37 11.85
N PRO A 9 3.08 -29.46 12.54
CA PRO A 9 3.86 -28.27 12.87
C PRO A 9 4.48 -27.58 11.64
N MET A 10 4.78 -28.35 10.57
CA MET A 10 5.32 -27.78 9.34
C MET A 10 4.26 -26.99 8.58
N LEU A 11 3.03 -27.50 8.53
CA LEU A 11 1.89 -26.82 7.92
C LEU A 11 1.50 -25.55 8.69
N THR A 12 1.55 -25.55 10.02
CA THR A 12 1.30 -24.33 10.79
C THR A 12 2.39 -23.29 10.56
N ALA A 13 3.67 -23.68 10.53
CA ALA A 13 4.77 -22.74 10.27
C ALA A 13 4.68 -22.07 8.89
N THR A 14 4.26 -22.79 7.84
CA THR A 14 4.12 -22.21 6.50
C THR A 14 2.92 -21.26 6.38
N ILE A 15 1.83 -21.52 7.09
CA ILE A 15 0.67 -20.61 7.12
C ILE A 15 1.01 -19.28 7.81
N LEU A 16 1.83 -19.30 8.87
CA LEU A 16 2.23 -18.06 9.56
C LEU A 16 3.32 -17.26 8.82
N ALA A 17 4.10 -17.88 7.94
CA ALA A 17 5.17 -17.20 7.18
C ALA A 17 4.66 -16.12 6.20
N GLY A 18 3.37 -16.12 5.86
CA GLY A 18 2.75 -15.10 5.01
C GLY A 18 2.38 -13.80 5.73
N CYS A 19 2.45 -13.74 7.06
CA CYS A 19 2.11 -12.54 7.82
C CYS A 19 3.31 -11.59 7.91
N GLY A 20 3.77 -11.09 6.77
CA GLY A 20 4.75 -10.01 6.71
C GLY A 20 4.05 -8.65 6.77
N THR A 21 4.34 -7.83 7.78
CA THR A 21 3.95 -6.42 7.75
C THR A 21 4.90 -5.70 6.80
N THR A 22 4.38 -5.12 5.73
CA THR A 22 5.19 -4.26 4.85
C THR A 22 5.65 -3.05 5.66
N SER A 23 6.96 -2.92 5.87
CA SER A 23 7.56 -1.74 6.46
C SER A 23 7.82 -0.68 5.39
N GLY A 24 7.65 0.59 5.75
CA GLY A 24 7.83 1.73 4.85
C GLY A 24 6.88 2.87 5.22
N ASN A 25 7.31 4.11 4.99
CA ASN A 25 6.45 5.27 5.19
C ASN A 25 5.70 5.58 3.90
N PHE A 26 4.56 6.25 4.02
CA PHE A 26 3.77 6.69 2.87
C PHE A 26 4.62 7.42 1.81
N CYS A 27 5.57 8.25 2.24
CA CYS A 27 6.43 9.03 1.36
C CYS A 27 7.39 8.18 0.51
N ASP A 28 7.64 6.92 0.88
CA ASP A 28 8.56 6.02 0.17
C ASP A 28 7.85 5.29 -0.99
N VAL A 29 6.52 5.16 -0.91
CA VAL A 29 5.72 4.33 -1.83
C VAL A 29 4.71 5.13 -2.65
N ALA A 30 4.42 6.36 -2.24
CA ALA A 30 3.48 7.24 -2.93
C ALA A 30 4.20 8.41 -3.61
N SER A 31 3.52 9.03 -4.58
CA SER A 31 3.97 10.25 -5.24
C SER A 31 2.78 11.15 -5.60
N ALA A 32 3.06 12.40 -5.98
CA ALA A 32 2.03 13.35 -6.37
C ALA A 32 1.30 12.89 -7.65
N ILE A 33 -0.03 12.91 -7.62
CA ILE A 33 -0.87 12.52 -8.74
C ILE A 33 -1.07 13.73 -9.66
N ARG A 34 -0.70 13.60 -10.94
CA ARG A 34 -0.81 14.64 -11.97
C ARG A 34 -1.67 14.14 -13.14
N PRO A 35 -3.00 14.29 -13.06
CA PRO A 35 -3.89 13.85 -14.13
C PRO A 35 -3.57 14.56 -15.45
N SER A 36 -3.74 13.84 -16.55
CA SER A 36 -3.68 14.42 -17.87
C SER A 36 -4.95 15.21 -18.18
N VAL A 37 -4.87 16.08 -19.18
CA VAL A 37 -6.03 16.86 -19.66
C VAL A 37 -7.12 15.98 -20.30
N GLN A 38 -6.78 14.74 -20.68
CA GLN A 38 -7.72 13.76 -21.24
C GLN A 38 -8.43 12.93 -20.17
N ASP A 39 -8.03 13.00 -18.90
CA ASP A 39 -8.63 12.20 -17.84
C ASP A 39 -10.02 12.75 -17.49
N ASP A 40 -11.07 11.96 -17.74
CA ASP A 40 -12.41 12.27 -17.24
C ASP A 40 -12.54 11.81 -15.79
N MET A 41 -12.85 12.76 -14.90
CA MET A 41 -12.86 12.54 -13.46
C MET A 41 -14.13 13.09 -12.86
N THR A 42 -14.75 12.28 -12.00
CA THR A 42 -15.80 12.74 -11.11
C THR A 42 -15.26 13.78 -10.12
N ASP A 43 -16.15 14.62 -9.58
CA ASP A 43 -15.75 15.58 -8.55
C ASP A 43 -15.24 14.90 -7.28
N GLY A 44 -15.69 13.67 -7.00
CA GLY A 44 -15.16 12.85 -5.90
C GLY A 44 -13.68 12.53 -6.10
N THR A 45 -13.31 12.06 -7.29
CA THR A 45 -11.92 11.74 -7.65
C THR A 45 -11.02 12.98 -7.58
N LYS A 46 -11.48 14.12 -8.10
CA LYS A 46 -10.73 15.39 -8.01
C LYS A 46 -10.43 15.77 -6.57
N ARG A 47 -11.42 15.69 -5.67
CA ARG A 47 -11.24 16.00 -4.24
C ARG A 47 -10.23 15.06 -3.58
N GLN A 48 -10.27 13.77 -3.90
CA GLN A 48 -9.33 12.79 -3.36
C GLN A 48 -7.89 13.08 -3.81
N ILE A 49 -7.69 13.39 -5.10
CA ILE A 49 -6.37 13.74 -5.64
C ILE A 49 -5.80 15.00 -4.97
N VAL A 50 -6.62 16.04 -4.81
CA VAL A 50 -6.20 17.27 -4.12
C VAL A 50 -5.83 16.97 -2.67
N SER A 51 -6.64 16.19 -1.95
CA SER A 51 -6.33 15.81 -0.57
C SER A 51 -5.02 15.00 -0.46
N HIS A 52 -4.81 14.04 -1.37
CA HIS A 52 -3.59 13.23 -1.43
C HIS A 52 -2.35 14.09 -1.68
N ASN A 53 -2.41 14.98 -2.67
CA ASN A 53 -1.30 15.85 -3.02
C ASN A 53 -1.00 16.88 -1.91
N ASN A 54 -2.03 17.44 -1.26
CA ASN A 54 -1.86 18.37 -0.14
C ASN A 54 -1.17 17.69 1.05
N TYR A 55 -1.56 16.46 1.38
CA TYR A 55 -0.88 15.68 2.42
C TYR A 55 0.58 15.42 2.04
N GLY A 56 0.84 15.00 0.80
CA GLY A 56 2.22 14.78 0.35
C GLY A 56 3.08 16.05 0.28
N GLU A 57 2.51 17.20 -0.05
CA GLU A 57 3.19 18.50 0.05
C GLU A 57 3.61 18.77 1.51
N ALA A 58 2.69 18.61 2.46
CA ALA A 58 2.93 18.90 3.87
C ALA A 58 3.83 17.88 4.58
N ALA A 59 3.63 16.58 4.33
CA ALA A 59 4.28 15.49 5.06
C ALA A 59 5.54 14.94 4.35
N CYS A 60 5.60 15.04 3.01
CA CYS A 60 6.67 14.45 2.20
C CYS A 60 7.45 15.49 1.38
N GLY A 61 7.06 16.77 1.40
CA GLY A 61 7.73 17.84 0.65
C GLY A 61 7.52 17.75 -0.87
N TRP A 62 6.44 17.10 -1.32
CA TRP A 62 6.13 17.04 -2.75
C TRP A 62 5.85 18.43 -3.32
N ARG A 63 6.30 18.66 -4.55
CA ARG A 63 5.98 19.90 -5.27
C ARG A 63 4.59 19.78 -5.88
N ARG A 64 3.92 20.92 -6.03
CA ARG A 64 2.68 21.05 -6.81
C ARG A 64 2.91 21.11 -8.31
#